data_AF-A0ABD2ZN26-F1
#
_entry.id   AF-A0ABD2ZN26-F1
#
_cell.length_a   1.000
_cell.length_b   1.000
_cell.length_c   1.000
_cell.angle_alpha   90.00
_cell.angle_beta   90.00
_cell.angle_gamma   90.00
#
_symmetry.space_group_name_H-M   'P 1'
#
loop_
_entity.id
_entity.type
_entity.pdbx_description
1 polymer ?
#
loop_
_entity_poly.entity_id
_entity_poly.type
_entity_poly.pdbx_seq_one_letter_code
_entity_poly.pdbx_strand_id
1 'polypeptide(L)'
;MEFDTEAVAKEYYEAYAKVAGLGARLSKAHTDQNSWMLLDRVFCSSRERKRHKDKCNVNVKCPRPETRCECAGRMKISCRQNGKYHMVKKDDLITNIFCDEAKMRTDYANFGDVVCFDTTYRKHKDGRPIALFVSINHHKQTLVFGAALLHVETVKTFEWLFDTFARTVIGKTPCTMLTDQDGRMTTLDSQWPTINHRLYIWHIYQNAAILLTVVFANISDFATDLVVAYMIIKAKLIFLRDGMKCS
;
A
#
# COMPACT_ATOMS: atom_id res chain seq x y z
N MET A 1 13.71 15.26 8.81
CA MET A 1 14.13 15.81 7.50
C MET A 1 14.21 17.30 7.63
N GLU A 2 15.32 17.87 7.18
CA GLU A 2 15.66 19.29 7.33
C GLU A 2 15.87 19.89 5.94
N PHE A 3 15.52 21.15 5.79
CA PHE A 3 15.65 21.89 4.55
C PHE A 3 16.27 23.26 4.84
N ASP A 4 17.21 23.69 4.02
CA ASP A 4 17.84 25.00 4.18
C ASP A 4 16.91 26.12 3.69
N THR A 5 16.03 25.84 2.72
CA THR A 5 15.09 26.83 2.17
C THR A 5 13.70 26.24 1.92
N GLU A 6 12.70 27.12 1.81
CA GLU A 6 11.35 26.74 1.41
C GLU A 6 11.32 26.12 0.00
N ALA A 7 12.16 26.59 -0.92
CA ALA A 7 12.23 26.11 -2.29
C ALA A 7 12.64 24.63 -2.37
N VAL A 8 13.66 24.24 -1.59
CA VAL A 8 14.10 22.84 -1.52
C VAL A 8 13.01 21.95 -0.91
N ALA A 9 12.32 22.43 0.13
CA ALA A 9 11.17 21.72 0.69
C ALA A 9 10.02 21.57 -0.32
N LYS A 10 9.79 22.60 -1.15
CA LYS A 10 8.78 22.58 -2.21
C LYS A 10 9.14 21.57 -3.29
N GLU A 11 10.37 21.59 -3.79
CA GLU A 11 10.85 20.65 -4.80
C GLU A 11 10.76 19.21 -4.31
N TYR A 12 11.11 18.96 -3.04
CA TYR A 12 10.93 17.66 -2.41
C TYR A 12 9.47 17.18 -2.44
N TYR A 13 8.53 18.06 -2.08
CA TYR A 13 7.10 17.71 -2.11
C TYR A 13 6.54 17.58 -3.53
N GLU A 14 7.00 18.38 -4.49
CA GLU A 14 6.61 18.29 -5.89
C GLU A 14 7.12 17.00 -6.55
N ALA A 15 8.38 16.62 -6.29
CA ALA A 15 8.93 15.34 -6.70
C ALA A 15 8.12 14.17 -6.11
N TYR A 16 7.78 14.26 -4.82
CA TYR A 16 6.88 13.30 -4.17
C TYR A 16 5.50 13.26 -4.86
N ALA A 17 4.86 14.41 -5.09
CA ALA A 17 3.53 14.49 -5.68
C ALA A 17 3.53 13.92 -7.10
N LYS A 18 4.58 14.20 -7.89
CA LYS A 18 4.77 13.64 -9.24
C LYS A 18 4.85 12.11 -9.23
N VAL A 19 5.64 11.52 -8.31
CA VAL A 19 5.73 10.06 -8.15
C VAL A 19 4.42 9.46 -7.65
N ALA A 20 3.69 10.19 -6.79
CA ALA A 20 2.39 9.76 -6.26
C ALA A 20 1.21 10.00 -7.23
N GLY A 21 1.43 10.60 -8.41
CA GLY A 21 0.35 10.97 -9.33
C GLY A 21 -0.58 12.07 -8.81
N LEU A 22 -0.11 12.88 -7.86
CA LEU A 22 -0.84 13.98 -7.24
C LEU A 22 -0.40 15.32 -7.83
N GLY A 23 -1.33 16.28 -7.91
CA GLY A 23 -0.94 17.68 -8.10
C GLY A 23 -0.52 18.28 -6.76
N ALA A 24 0.54 19.07 -6.72
CA ALA A 24 0.97 19.77 -5.52
C ALA A 24 0.34 21.18 -5.45
N ARG A 25 0.04 21.63 -4.22
CA ARG A 25 -0.47 22.96 -3.93
C ARG A 25 0.15 23.51 -2.65
N LEU A 26 0.38 24.82 -2.62
CA LEU A 26 0.68 25.56 -1.38
C LEU A 26 -0.61 25.92 -0.65
N SER A 27 -0.66 25.60 0.64
CA SER A 27 -1.81 25.84 1.52
C SER A 27 -1.55 27.07 2.40
N LYS A 28 -1.61 26.90 3.72
CA LYS A 28 -1.38 27.95 4.70
C LYS A 28 0.10 28.24 4.87
N ALA A 29 0.41 29.49 5.20
CA ALA A 29 1.72 29.95 5.58
C ALA A 29 1.61 30.86 6.80
N HIS A 30 2.61 30.78 7.68
CA HIS A 30 2.75 31.68 8.81
C HIS A 30 4.08 32.38 8.68
N THR A 31 4.03 33.70 8.61
CA THR A 31 5.21 34.57 8.55
C THR A 31 5.28 35.36 9.83
N ASP A 32 6.50 35.55 10.34
CA ASP A 32 6.74 36.48 11.43
C ASP A 32 6.43 37.91 10.98
N GLN A 33 5.79 38.69 11.85
CA GLN A 33 5.36 40.05 11.52
C GLN A 33 6.51 41.06 11.56
N ASN A 34 7.57 40.78 12.31
CA ASN A 34 8.70 41.70 12.50
C ASN A 34 9.84 41.43 11.50
N SER A 35 10.21 40.17 11.32
CA SER A 35 11.32 39.78 10.42
C SER A 35 10.88 39.44 8.99
N TRP A 36 9.56 39.37 8.73
CA TRP A 36 8.97 38.85 7.48
C TRP A 36 9.45 37.44 7.10
N MET A 37 10.09 36.73 8.04
CA MET A 37 10.59 35.39 7.81
C MET A 37 9.44 34.38 7.86
N LEU A 38 9.50 33.40 6.96
CA LEU A 38 8.54 32.31 6.94
C LEU A 38 8.80 31.37 8.10
N LEU A 39 7.86 31.30 9.04
CA LEU A 39 7.92 30.43 10.21
C LEU A 39 7.34 29.06 9.91
N ASP A 40 6.20 28.98 9.24
CA ASP A 40 5.57 27.71 8.86
C ASP A 40 5.07 27.74 7.42
N ARG A 41 5.20 26.61 6.71
CA ARG A 41 4.54 26.39 5.41
C ARG A 41 3.90 25.03 5.35
N VAL A 42 2.71 24.97 4.77
CA VAL A 42 1.99 23.72 4.51
C VAL A 42 1.88 23.48 3.00
N PHE A 43 2.36 22.32 2.56
CA PHE A 43 2.20 21.77 1.21
C PHE A 43 1.11 20.71 1.24
N CYS A 44 0.23 20.70 0.25
CA CYS A 44 -0.86 19.73 0.17
C CYS A 44 -1.17 19.28 -1.26
N SER A 45 -1.89 18.16 -1.35
CA SER A 45 -2.41 17.66 -2.60
C SER A 45 -3.46 18.62 -3.17
N SER A 46 -3.48 18.79 -4.49
CA SER A 46 -4.48 19.56 -5.23
C SER A 46 -5.90 19.02 -5.03
N ARG A 47 -6.02 17.76 -4.57
CA ARG A 47 -7.27 17.07 -4.26
C ARG A 47 -7.66 17.12 -2.75
N GLU A 48 -6.94 17.88 -1.92
CA GLU A 48 -7.23 18.02 -0.47
C GLU A 48 -8.53 18.81 -0.22
N ARG A 49 -9.35 18.32 0.72
CA ARG A 49 -10.62 18.91 1.26
C ARG A 49 -11.80 19.00 0.29
N LYS A 50 -13.03 19.01 0.81
CA LYS A 50 -14.23 19.37 0.03
C LYS A 50 -14.17 20.83 -0.42
N ARG A 51 -14.64 21.13 -1.63
CA ARG A 51 -14.89 22.52 -2.01
C ARG A 51 -16.06 23.01 -1.16
N HIS A 52 -15.93 24.20 -0.57
CA HIS A 52 -17.09 24.82 0.06
C HIS A 52 -18.15 25.01 -1.03
N LYS A 53 -19.45 24.79 -0.72
CA LYS A 53 -20.53 25.02 -1.69
C LYS A 53 -20.32 26.37 -2.35
N ASP A 54 -20.12 26.36 -3.66
CA ASP A 54 -19.98 27.59 -4.45
C ASP A 54 -21.30 28.37 -4.28
N LYS A 55 -21.22 29.67 -3.96
CA LYS A 55 -22.40 30.54 -3.90
C LYS A 55 -22.93 30.90 -5.30
N CYS A 56 -22.38 30.29 -6.35
CA CYS A 56 -22.77 30.54 -7.73
C CYS A 56 -24.19 30.05 -8.01
N ASN A 57 -24.89 30.82 -8.84
CA ASN A 57 -26.29 30.65 -9.21
C ASN A 57 -26.59 29.21 -9.66
N VAL A 58 -27.70 28.63 -9.20
CA VAL A 58 -28.07 27.21 -9.42
C VAL A 58 -28.25 26.79 -10.89
N ASN A 59 -28.27 27.76 -11.81
CA ASN A 59 -28.53 27.57 -13.24
C ASN A 59 -27.26 27.45 -14.12
N VAL A 60 -26.14 26.97 -13.57
CA VAL A 60 -24.93 26.73 -14.39
C VAL A 60 -25.08 25.43 -15.19
N LYS A 61 -25.21 25.54 -16.53
CA LYS A 61 -25.36 24.40 -17.46
C LYS A 61 -24.25 23.34 -17.38
N CYS A 62 -23.02 23.74 -17.04
CA CYS A 62 -21.87 22.84 -16.91
C CYS A 62 -21.08 23.18 -15.64
N PRO A 63 -21.43 22.63 -14.47
CA PRO A 63 -20.65 22.83 -13.27
C PRO A 63 -19.22 22.30 -13.48
N ARG A 64 -18.22 23.04 -12.97
CA ARG A 64 -16.82 22.63 -13.06
C ARG A 64 -16.68 21.29 -12.33
N PRO A 65 -16.06 20.25 -12.92
CA PRO A 65 -15.92 18.95 -12.29
C PRO A 65 -15.31 19.09 -10.88
N GLU A 66 -15.93 18.44 -9.88
CA GLU A 66 -15.40 18.45 -8.53
C GLU A 66 -14.24 17.44 -8.45
N THR A 67 -13.02 17.96 -8.54
CA THR A 67 -11.79 17.17 -8.60
C THR A 67 -11.17 16.88 -7.22
N ARG A 68 -11.83 17.27 -6.12
CA ARG A 68 -11.29 17.10 -4.76
C ARG A 68 -11.84 15.83 -4.10
N CYS A 69 -10.99 14.82 -3.99
CA CYS A 69 -11.31 13.49 -3.44
C CYS A 69 -10.98 13.35 -1.94
N GLU A 70 -10.93 14.46 -1.18
CA GLU A 70 -10.49 14.45 0.23
C GLU A 70 -9.10 13.81 0.46
N CYS A 71 -8.15 14.07 -0.45
CA CYS A 71 -6.80 13.52 -0.32
C CYS A 71 -6.08 14.07 0.94
N ALA A 72 -5.52 13.18 1.77
CA ALA A 72 -4.90 13.52 3.05
C ALA A 72 -3.42 13.94 2.96
N GLY A 73 -2.79 13.84 1.78
CA GLY A 73 -1.35 14.12 1.62
C GLY A 73 -1.01 15.57 1.96
N ARG A 74 -0.38 15.79 3.12
CA ARG A 74 0.07 17.11 3.59
C ARG A 74 1.45 17.06 4.25
N MET A 75 2.26 18.07 3.95
CA MET A 75 3.55 18.31 4.57
C MET A 75 3.55 19.65 5.26
N LYS A 76 3.99 19.74 6.52
CA LYS A 76 4.25 21.01 7.20
C LYS A 76 5.74 21.12 7.53
N ILE A 77 6.34 22.23 7.13
CA ILE A 77 7.67 22.64 7.57
C ILE A 77 7.55 23.80 8.57
N SER A 78 8.48 23.86 9.52
CA SER A 78 8.58 24.91 10.54
C SER A 78 10.03 25.33 10.74
N CYS A 79 10.28 26.64 10.80
CA CYS A 79 11.54 27.25 11.18
C CYS A 79 11.35 27.90 12.56
N ARG A 80 12.06 27.40 13.58
CA ARG A 80 11.86 27.85 14.97
C ARG A 80 12.97 28.69 15.57
N GLN A 81 14.20 28.69 15.04
CA GLN A 81 15.27 29.61 15.51
C GLN A 81 16.61 29.50 14.73
N ASN A 82 16.91 28.39 14.05
CA ASN A 82 18.24 28.15 13.47
C ASN A 82 18.36 28.46 11.96
N GLY A 83 17.41 29.18 11.37
CA GLY A 83 17.37 29.45 9.92
C GLY A 83 17.06 28.23 9.03
N LYS A 84 17.09 27.01 9.60
CA LYS A 84 16.72 25.75 8.92
C LYS A 84 15.25 25.41 9.17
N TYR A 85 14.62 24.84 8.15
CA TYR A 85 13.27 24.33 8.20
C TYR A 85 13.27 22.84 8.57
N HIS A 86 12.52 22.49 9.61
CA HIS A 86 12.30 21.10 9.99
C HIS A 86 10.90 20.66 9.58
N MET A 87 10.77 19.44 9.07
CA MET A 87 9.46 18.84 8.80
C MET A 87 8.77 18.48 10.12
N VAL A 88 7.69 19.19 10.46
CA VAL A 88 6.94 19.04 11.73
C VAL A 88 5.72 18.14 11.59
N LYS A 89 5.11 18.08 10.40
CA LYS A 89 3.98 17.20 10.14
C LYS A 89 4.09 16.55 8.78
N LYS A 90 4.06 15.23 8.75
CA LYS A 90 4.06 14.41 7.54
C LYS A 90 2.83 13.53 7.62
N ASP A 91 1.70 14.03 7.13
CA ASP A 91 0.54 13.17 6.99
C ASP A 91 0.53 12.67 5.55
N ASP A 92 0.58 11.35 5.43
CA ASP A 92 0.37 10.61 4.18
C ASP A 92 1.19 11.08 2.98
N LEU A 93 2.48 11.39 3.19
CA LEU A 93 3.45 11.32 2.09
C LEU A 93 3.69 9.85 1.75
N ILE A 94 2.86 9.37 0.82
CA ILE A 94 2.60 8.01 0.32
C ILE A 94 1.51 7.33 1.15
N THR A 95 0.26 7.60 0.79
CA THR A 95 -0.87 6.71 1.07
C THR A 95 -0.56 5.34 0.45
N ASN A 96 -0.80 4.27 1.18
CA ASN A 96 -0.82 2.93 0.62
C ASN A 96 -1.74 2.92 -0.61
N ILE A 97 -1.32 2.30 -1.70
CA ILE A 97 -2.13 2.21 -2.93
C ILE A 97 -2.59 0.77 -3.02
N PHE A 98 -3.90 0.54 -3.10
CA PHE A 98 -4.48 -0.77 -3.37
C PHE A 98 -5.06 -0.78 -4.78
N CYS A 99 -4.74 -1.81 -5.55
CA CYS A 99 -5.20 -2.02 -6.92
C CYS A 99 -6.02 -3.32 -6.99
N ASP A 100 -7.22 -3.22 -7.56
CA ASP A 100 -8.05 -4.35 -7.94
C ASP A 100 -8.61 -4.15 -9.36
N GLU A 101 -8.96 -5.27 -10.00
CA GLU A 101 -9.62 -5.26 -11.30
C GLU A 101 -10.90 -6.08 -11.24
N ALA A 102 -11.82 -5.84 -12.18
CA ALA A 102 -13.07 -6.60 -12.26
C ALA A 102 -12.84 -8.11 -12.33
N LYS A 103 -11.80 -8.54 -13.07
CA LYS A 103 -11.40 -9.95 -13.15
C LYS A 103 -10.93 -10.50 -11.80
N MET A 104 -10.12 -9.74 -11.05
CA MET A 104 -9.63 -10.14 -9.73
C MET A 104 -10.78 -10.38 -8.74
N ARG A 105 -11.81 -9.53 -8.79
CA ARG A 105 -13.03 -9.70 -7.98
C ARG A 105 -13.84 -10.93 -8.38
N THR A 106 -13.98 -11.20 -9.68
CA THR A 106 -14.65 -12.42 -10.18
C THR A 106 -13.87 -13.68 -9.79
N ASP A 107 -12.55 -13.65 -9.92
CA ASP A 107 -11.68 -14.76 -9.51
C ASP A 107 -11.80 -15.01 -8.00
N TYR A 108 -11.85 -13.94 -7.20
CA TYR A 108 -12.08 -14.06 -5.75
C TYR A 108 -13.45 -14.66 -5.40
N ALA A 109 -14.51 -14.26 -6.10
CA ALA A 109 -15.85 -14.80 -5.84
C ALA A 109 -15.87 -16.34 -5.98
N ASN A 110 -15.14 -16.86 -6.95
CA ASN A 110 -15.07 -18.30 -7.26
C ASN A 110 -14.02 -19.07 -6.44
N PHE A 111 -12.87 -18.44 -6.14
CA PHE A 111 -11.69 -19.14 -5.59
C PHE A 111 -11.14 -18.52 -4.29
N GLY A 112 -11.84 -17.57 -3.69
CA GLY A 112 -11.40 -16.80 -2.52
C GLY A 112 -11.52 -17.50 -1.17
N ASP A 113 -11.81 -18.81 -1.13
CA ASP A 113 -11.98 -19.54 0.14
C ASP A 113 -10.64 -19.70 0.89
N VAL A 114 -9.54 -19.83 0.15
CA VAL A 114 -8.17 -19.85 0.68
C VAL A 114 -7.38 -18.73 0.01
N VAL A 115 -6.82 -17.83 0.82
CA VAL A 115 -6.05 -16.68 0.33
C VAL A 115 -4.68 -16.67 0.99
N CYS A 116 -3.64 -16.52 0.18
CA CYS A 116 -2.31 -16.22 0.65
C CYS A 116 -2.07 -14.72 0.59
N PHE A 117 -1.63 -14.17 1.71
CA PHE A 117 -1.17 -12.79 1.82
C PHE A 117 0.36 -12.78 1.92
N ASP A 118 1.00 -12.06 1.00
CA ASP A 118 2.46 -12.02 0.91
C ASP A 118 2.95 -10.57 0.75
N THR A 119 3.88 -10.14 1.60
CA THR A 119 4.56 -8.83 1.49
C THR A 119 6.07 -8.95 1.21
N THR A 120 6.57 -10.15 0.92
CA THR A 120 8.02 -10.41 0.76
C THR A 120 8.64 -9.70 -0.44
N TYR A 121 7.83 -9.25 -1.40
CA TYR A 121 8.31 -8.54 -2.59
C TYR A 121 8.61 -7.08 -2.29
N ARG A 122 9.91 -6.73 -2.22
CA ARG A 122 10.39 -5.34 -2.14
C ARG A 122 10.96 -4.89 -3.48
N LYS A 123 10.61 -3.69 -3.97
CA LYS A 123 11.22 -3.15 -5.20
C LYS A 123 12.72 -2.83 -4.97
N HIS A 124 13.57 -3.27 -5.90
CA HIS A 124 15.05 -3.22 -5.83
C HIS A 124 15.66 -1.81 -5.66
N LYS A 125 14.95 -0.73 -6.02
CA LYS A 125 15.51 0.65 -5.96
C LYS A 125 14.99 1.50 -4.79
N ASP A 126 13.72 1.30 -4.39
CA ASP A 126 13.08 2.14 -3.37
C ASP A 126 12.76 1.39 -2.07
N GLY A 127 12.98 0.07 -2.02
CA GLY A 127 12.76 -0.77 -0.83
C GLY A 127 11.30 -0.88 -0.38
N ARG A 128 10.33 -0.39 -1.16
CA ARG A 128 8.92 -0.39 -0.77
C ARG A 128 8.31 -1.79 -0.82
N PRO A 129 7.59 -2.22 0.23
CA PRO A 129 6.85 -3.47 0.23
C PRO A 129 5.70 -3.45 -0.76
N ILE A 130 5.55 -4.55 -1.50
CA ILE A 130 4.36 -4.88 -2.28
C ILE A 130 3.65 -6.00 -1.53
N ALA A 131 2.42 -5.74 -1.12
CA ALA A 131 1.52 -6.73 -0.56
C ALA A 131 0.65 -7.34 -1.66
N LEU A 132 0.43 -8.65 -1.62
CA LEU A 132 -0.33 -9.38 -2.62
C LEU A 132 -1.34 -10.29 -1.95
N PHE A 133 -2.56 -10.33 -2.48
CA PHE A 133 -3.56 -11.34 -2.16
C PHE A 133 -3.61 -12.33 -3.32
N VAL A 134 -3.23 -13.58 -3.09
CA VAL A 134 -3.12 -14.60 -4.14
C VAL A 134 -3.76 -15.92 -3.74
N SER A 135 -4.14 -16.72 -4.73
CA SER A 135 -4.64 -18.08 -4.55
C SER A 135 -4.35 -18.94 -5.78
N ILE A 136 -4.87 -20.17 -5.82
CA ILE A 136 -4.77 -21.10 -6.93
C ILE A 136 -6.15 -21.58 -7.36
N ASN A 137 -6.37 -21.72 -8.66
CA ASN A 137 -7.58 -22.37 -9.19
C ASN A 137 -7.43 -23.89 -9.30
N HIS A 138 -8.48 -24.58 -9.74
CA HIS A 138 -8.50 -26.04 -9.96
C HIS A 138 -7.46 -26.54 -10.97
N HIS A 139 -6.93 -25.66 -11.83
CA HIS A 139 -5.87 -25.97 -12.79
C HIS A 139 -4.47 -25.65 -12.25
N LYS A 140 -4.33 -25.43 -10.93
CA LYS A 140 -3.07 -25.07 -10.27
C LYS A 140 -2.46 -23.76 -10.80
N GLN A 141 -3.30 -22.86 -11.30
CA GLN A 141 -2.86 -21.55 -11.79
C GLN A 141 -3.01 -20.51 -10.70
N THR A 142 -1.98 -19.68 -10.51
CA THR A 142 -2.02 -18.55 -9.60
C THR A 142 -3.04 -17.51 -10.03
N LEU A 143 -3.86 -17.09 -9.09
CA LEU A 143 -4.81 -15.99 -9.18
C LEU A 143 -4.36 -14.86 -8.27
N VAL A 144 -4.49 -13.62 -8.73
CA VAL A 144 -4.24 -12.42 -7.92
C VAL A 144 -5.58 -11.77 -7.66
N PHE A 145 -5.92 -11.57 -6.40
CA PHE A 145 -7.17 -10.94 -5.96
C PHE A 145 -7.00 -9.44 -5.66
N GLY A 146 -5.76 -9.01 -5.46
CA GLY A 146 -5.42 -7.61 -5.28
C GLY A 146 -3.93 -7.44 -5.00
N ALA A 147 -3.43 -6.23 -5.26
CA ALA A 147 -2.06 -5.86 -4.97
C ALA A 147 -2.03 -4.50 -4.28
N ALA A 148 -1.13 -4.32 -3.32
CA ALA A 148 -0.93 -3.05 -2.65
C ALA A 148 0.52 -2.63 -2.63
N LEU A 149 0.78 -1.36 -2.93
CA LEU A 149 2.08 -0.74 -2.69
C LEU A 149 2.03 -0.04 -1.33
N LEU A 150 2.77 -0.58 -0.37
CA LEU A 150 2.80 -0.06 0.99
C LEU A 150 3.93 0.96 1.17
N HIS A 151 3.69 1.99 1.97
CA HIS A 151 4.76 2.92 2.33
C HIS A 151 5.70 2.31 3.38
N VAL A 152 5.11 1.74 4.44
CA VAL A 152 5.80 1.07 5.55
C VAL A 152 4.91 -0.07 6.04
N GLU A 153 5.51 -1.24 6.31
CA GLU A 153 4.84 -2.35 6.99
C GLU A 153 4.63 -2.00 8.47
N THR A 154 3.41 -1.63 8.83
CA THR A 154 2.99 -1.40 10.22
C THR A 154 1.65 -2.06 10.45
N VAL A 155 1.30 -2.32 11.71
CA VAL A 155 -0.03 -2.81 12.14
C VAL A 155 -1.15 -2.01 11.47
N LYS A 156 -1.10 -0.67 11.56
CA LYS A 156 -2.11 0.23 10.98
C LYS A 156 -2.18 0.16 9.45
N THR A 157 -1.04 -0.07 8.80
CA THR A 157 -0.97 -0.24 7.34
C THR A 157 -1.72 -1.50 6.91
N PHE A 158 -1.54 -2.59 7.65
CA PHE A 158 -2.23 -3.85 7.37
C PHE A 158 -3.70 -3.80 7.74
N GLU A 159 -4.07 -3.15 8.84
CA GLU A 159 -5.47 -2.90 9.18
C GLU A 159 -6.21 -2.18 8.05
N TRP A 160 -5.61 -1.10 7.55
CA TRP A 160 -6.16 -0.37 6.40
C TRP A 160 -6.26 -1.26 5.16
N LEU A 161 -5.26 -2.10 4.91
CA LEU A 161 -5.19 -2.93 3.73
C LEU A 161 -6.27 -4.02 3.72
N PHE A 162 -6.43 -4.74 4.83
CA PHE A 162 -7.45 -5.78 4.95
C PHE A 162 -8.86 -5.18 4.95
N ASP A 163 -9.09 -4.00 5.56
CA ASP A 163 -10.36 -3.28 5.44
C ASP A 163 -10.65 -2.89 3.99
N THR A 164 -9.64 -2.37 3.29
CA THR A 164 -9.76 -2.00 1.88
C THR A 164 -10.09 -3.23 1.02
N PHE A 165 -9.40 -4.35 1.24
CA PHE A 165 -9.67 -5.61 0.56
C PHE A 165 -11.09 -6.12 0.85
N ALA A 166 -11.53 -6.11 2.11
CA ALA A 166 -12.89 -6.54 2.49
C ALA A 166 -13.99 -5.76 1.74
N ARG A 167 -13.78 -4.45 1.54
CA ARG A 167 -14.72 -3.60 0.79
C ARG A 167 -14.78 -3.96 -0.70
N THR A 168 -13.68 -4.41 -1.30
CA THR A 168 -13.65 -4.76 -2.72
C THR A 168 -14.30 -6.11 -3.01
N VAL A 169 -14.24 -7.04 -2.06
CA VAL A 169 -14.77 -8.40 -2.22
C VAL A 169 -16.22 -8.59 -1.73
N ILE A 170 -16.98 -7.51 -1.56
CA ILE A 170 -18.41 -7.48 -1.20
C ILE A 170 -18.70 -8.42 -0.01
N GLY A 171 -17.86 -8.35 1.03
CA GLY A 171 -18.12 -9.02 2.31
C GLY A 171 -17.97 -10.55 2.33
N LYS A 172 -17.56 -11.22 1.24
CA LYS A 172 -17.15 -12.63 1.32
C LYS A 172 -15.76 -12.67 1.96
N THR A 173 -15.68 -12.92 3.26
CA THR A 173 -14.41 -13.15 3.95
C THR A 173 -13.83 -14.51 3.55
N PRO A 174 -12.49 -14.64 3.44
CA PRO A 174 -11.89 -15.94 3.18
C PRO A 174 -12.15 -16.90 4.35
N CYS A 175 -12.21 -18.19 4.08
CA CYS A 175 -12.29 -19.22 5.14
C CYS A 175 -10.94 -19.44 5.81
N THR A 176 -9.86 -19.36 5.03
CA THR A 176 -8.48 -19.51 5.49
C THR A 176 -7.60 -18.44 4.88
N MET A 177 -6.76 -17.81 5.71
CA MET A 177 -5.72 -16.91 5.24
C MET A 177 -4.35 -17.42 5.66
N LEU A 178 -3.46 -17.52 4.68
CA LEU A 178 -2.06 -17.87 4.86
C LEU A 178 -1.25 -16.58 4.90
N THR A 179 -0.49 -16.33 5.97
CA THR A 179 0.42 -15.17 6.05
C THR A 179 1.82 -15.61 6.49
N ASP A 180 2.77 -14.69 6.46
CA ASP A 180 4.05 -14.88 7.14
C ASP A 180 3.90 -14.89 8.68
N GLN A 181 5.01 -15.22 9.35
CA GLN A 181 5.12 -15.18 10.81
C GLN A 181 5.59 -13.79 11.29
N ASP A 182 5.04 -12.70 10.73
CA ASP A 182 5.26 -11.35 11.25
C ASP A 182 4.27 -11.08 12.40
N GLY A 183 4.76 -10.60 13.55
CA GLY A 183 3.92 -10.22 14.68
C GLY A 183 2.88 -9.14 14.35
N ARG A 184 3.06 -8.37 13.28
CA ARG A 184 2.09 -7.40 12.75
C ARG A 184 0.86 -8.05 12.11
N MET A 185 0.95 -9.32 11.69
CA MET A 185 -0.17 -10.07 11.12
C MET A 185 -1.24 -10.46 12.15
N THR A 186 -0.96 -10.32 13.45
CA THR A 186 -1.96 -10.47 14.54
C THR A 186 -3.16 -9.52 14.38
N THR A 187 -3.02 -8.46 13.58
CA THR A 187 -4.13 -7.58 13.16
C THR A 187 -5.27 -8.33 12.47
N LEU A 188 -4.95 -9.43 11.79
CA LEU A 188 -5.92 -10.24 11.09
C LEU A 188 -6.97 -10.84 12.03
N ASP A 189 -6.53 -11.32 13.20
CA ASP A 189 -7.43 -11.90 14.21
C ASP A 189 -8.42 -10.86 14.75
N SER A 190 -8.00 -9.59 14.83
CA SER A 190 -8.88 -8.49 15.22
C SER A 190 -9.88 -8.11 14.14
N GLN A 191 -9.51 -8.20 12.86
CA GLN A 191 -10.36 -7.75 11.76
C GLN A 191 -11.29 -8.83 11.24
N TRP A 192 -10.82 -10.08 11.18
CA TRP A 192 -11.58 -11.24 10.74
C TRP A 192 -11.47 -12.37 11.77
N PRO A 193 -12.12 -12.26 12.94
CA PRO A 193 -11.98 -13.21 14.04
C PRO A 193 -12.47 -14.64 13.72
N THR A 194 -13.25 -14.80 12.66
CA THR A 194 -13.78 -16.10 12.22
C THR A 194 -12.88 -16.81 11.20
N ILE A 195 -11.79 -16.18 10.75
CA ILE A 195 -10.90 -16.77 9.74
C ILE A 195 -9.95 -17.78 10.37
N ASN A 196 -9.67 -18.86 9.65
CA ASN A 196 -8.57 -19.75 10.01
C ASN A 196 -7.24 -19.12 9.57
N HIS A 197 -6.54 -18.50 10.51
CA HIS A 197 -5.19 -17.99 10.26
C HIS A 197 -4.17 -19.14 10.30
N ARG A 198 -3.37 -19.27 9.24
CA ARG A 198 -2.33 -20.31 9.12
C ARG A 198 -1.04 -19.70 8.57
N LEU A 199 0.08 -20.36 8.84
CA LEU A 199 1.37 -19.93 8.31
C LEU A 199 1.51 -20.31 6.83
N TYR A 200 2.11 -19.41 6.06
CA TYR A 200 2.42 -19.61 4.66
C TYR A 200 3.46 -20.73 4.47
N ILE A 201 3.23 -21.58 3.45
CA ILE A 201 4.00 -22.80 3.19
C ILE A 201 5.51 -22.52 3.07
N TRP A 202 5.92 -21.36 2.57
CA TRP A 202 7.34 -21.00 2.51
C TRP A 202 8.00 -20.96 3.88
N HIS A 203 7.35 -20.44 4.92
CA HIS A 203 7.90 -20.45 6.28
C HIS A 203 7.92 -21.85 6.87
N ILE A 204 6.91 -22.67 6.57
CA ILE A 204 6.91 -24.08 6.94
C ILE A 204 8.05 -24.81 6.26
N TYR A 205 8.30 -24.54 4.97
CA TYR A 205 9.42 -25.09 4.21
C TYR A 205 10.77 -24.64 4.76
N GLN A 206 10.95 -23.34 5.02
CA GLN A 206 12.19 -22.82 5.60
C GLN A 206 12.46 -23.45 6.98
N ASN A 207 11.45 -23.51 7.83
CA ASN A 207 11.56 -24.14 9.15
C ASN A 207 11.85 -25.64 9.02
N ALA A 208 11.16 -26.35 8.10
CA ALA A 208 11.38 -27.76 7.86
C ALA A 208 12.76 -28.05 7.24
N ALA A 209 13.26 -27.21 6.32
CA ALA A 209 14.58 -27.36 5.72
C ALA A 209 15.71 -27.16 6.76
N ILE A 210 15.51 -26.23 7.70
CA ILE A 210 16.44 -25.98 8.81
C ILE A 210 16.40 -27.13 9.83
N LEU A 211 15.21 -27.66 10.16
CA LEU A 211 15.04 -28.65 11.23
C LEU A 211 15.12 -30.12 10.77
N LEU A 212 14.85 -30.40 9.49
CA LEU A 212 14.73 -31.76 8.92
C LEU A 212 15.70 -31.98 7.75
N THR A 213 16.90 -31.42 7.84
CA THR A 213 17.91 -31.44 6.75
C THR A 213 18.19 -32.86 6.22
N VAL A 214 18.13 -33.88 7.09
CA VAL A 214 18.32 -35.30 6.73
C VAL A 214 17.15 -35.89 5.93
N VAL A 215 15.91 -35.43 6.17
CA VAL A 215 14.72 -35.91 5.47
C VAL A 215 14.60 -35.28 4.08
N PHE A 216 14.95 -33.99 3.96
CA PHE A 216 15.02 -33.30 2.66
C PHE A 216 16.08 -33.88 1.72
N ALA A 217 17.15 -34.47 2.26
CA ALA A 217 18.18 -35.13 1.47
C ALA A 217 17.74 -36.49 0.90
N ASN A 218 16.78 -37.17 1.54
CA ASN A 218 16.47 -38.58 1.27
C ASN A 218 15.11 -38.82 0.57
N ILE A 219 14.25 -37.80 0.43
CA ILE A 219 12.95 -37.94 -0.24
C ILE A 219 12.83 -36.84 -1.30
N SER A 220 13.26 -37.15 -2.52
CA SER A 220 13.25 -36.25 -3.69
C SER A 220 11.85 -35.69 -3.98
N ASP A 221 10.83 -36.53 -3.87
CA ASP A 221 9.48 -36.19 -4.34
C ASP A 221 8.81 -35.15 -3.45
N PHE A 222 9.04 -35.23 -2.13
CA PHE A 222 8.51 -34.27 -1.15
C PHE A 222 9.11 -32.87 -1.33
N ALA A 223 10.41 -32.79 -1.57
CA ALA A 223 11.08 -31.52 -1.86
C ALA A 223 10.59 -30.92 -3.20
N THR A 224 10.36 -31.77 -4.19
CA THR A 224 9.92 -31.34 -5.53
C THR A 224 8.49 -30.80 -5.51
N ASP A 225 7.56 -31.47 -4.82
CA ASP A 225 6.16 -31.01 -4.70
C ASP A 225 6.03 -29.68 -3.94
N LEU A 226 6.82 -29.49 -2.88
CA LEU A 226 6.90 -28.23 -2.13
C LEU A 226 7.52 -27.10 -2.95
N VAL A 227 8.56 -27.40 -3.72
CA VAL A 227 9.21 -26.44 -4.62
C VAL A 227 8.30 -26.08 -5.79
N VAL A 228 7.50 -27.00 -6.33
CA VAL A 228 6.53 -26.71 -7.40
C VAL A 228 5.41 -25.79 -6.89
N ALA A 229 4.87 -26.03 -5.70
CA ALA A 229 3.90 -25.10 -5.08
C ALA A 229 4.51 -23.70 -4.86
N TYR A 230 5.76 -23.64 -4.41
CA TYR A 230 6.53 -22.40 -4.26
C TYR A 230 6.84 -21.71 -5.60
N MET A 231 7.21 -22.47 -6.64
CA MET A 231 7.58 -21.95 -7.96
C MET A 231 6.36 -21.50 -8.77
N ILE A 232 5.18 -22.11 -8.60
CA ILE A 232 3.94 -21.67 -9.26
C ILE A 232 3.55 -20.26 -8.77
N ILE A 233 3.72 -19.98 -7.49
CA ILE A 233 3.48 -18.64 -6.92
C ILE A 233 4.59 -17.67 -7.35
N LYS A 234 5.86 -18.10 -7.32
CA LYS A 234 7.03 -17.23 -7.60
C LYS A 234 7.25 -16.93 -9.09
N ALA A 235 7.00 -17.87 -10.00
CA ALA A 235 7.33 -17.76 -11.43
C ALA A 235 6.30 -16.94 -12.22
N LYS A 236 5.02 -16.95 -11.82
CA LYS A 236 3.97 -16.20 -12.54
C LYS A 236 3.90 -14.72 -12.16
N LEU A 237 4.51 -14.35 -11.02
CA LEU A 237 4.61 -12.97 -10.53
C LEU A 237 5.78 -12.18 -11.13
N ILE A 238 6.77 -12.87 -11.74
CA ILE A 238 7.81 -12.24 -12.54
C ILE A 238 7.21 -11.56 -13.79
N PHE A 239 6.07 -12.04 -14.31
CA PHE A 239 5.36 -11.39 -15.43
C PHE A 239 4.76 -10.01 -15.09
N LEU A 240 4.46 -9.73 -13.81
CA LEU A 240 4.04 -8.38 -13.37
C LEU A 240 5.21 -7.38 -13.35
N ARG A 241 6.46 -7.85 -13.44
CA ARG A 241 7.66 -7.02 -13.52
C ARG A 241 7.78 -6.30 -14.88
N ASP A 242 7.23 -6.88 -15.94
CA ASP A 242 7.39 -6.39 -17.32
C ASP A 242 6.12 -5.78 -17.93
N GLY A 243 4.99 -5.77 -17.19
CA GLY A 243 3.65 -5.57 -17.79
C GLY A 243 2.71 -4.52 -17.18
N MET A 244 3.05 -3.81 -16.11
CA MET A 244 2.18 -2.72 -15.63
C MET A 244 2.39 -1.44 -16.45
N LYS A 245 1.83 -1.42 -17.67
CA LYS A 245 1.49 -0.16 -18.35
C LYS A 245 0.08 0.20 -17.91
N CYS A 246 -0.04 1.11 -16.95
CA CYS A 246 -1.30 1.80 -16.71
C CYS A 246 -1.58 2.68 -17.92
N SER A 247 -2.56 2.28 -18.75
CA SER A 247 -3.21 3.11 -19.76
C SER A 247 -4.31 3.95 -19.11
#